data_AF-A0A833I8I2-F1
#
_entry.id   AF-A0A833I8I2-F1
#
_cell.length_a   1.000
_cell.length_b   1.000
_cell.length_c   1.000
_cell.angle_alpha   90.00
_cell.angle_beta   90.00
_cell.angle_gamma   90.00
#
_symmetry.space_group_name_H-M   'P 1'
#
loop_
_entity.id
_entity.type
_entity.pdbx_description
1 polymer ?
#
loop_
_entity_poly.entity_id
_entity_poly.type
_entity_poly.pdbx_seq_one_letter_code
_entity_poly.pdbx_strand_id
1 'polypeptide(L)'
;MLSNPTRYGLIACRYLVWGWHNNVWLNAPEIAERYRINVRALSPALRRLVMAGILRSQCGGTRPGFMLSRAPEEVTMLEVVRALEGNFRMDCCRTVLPCVQCSCETDSCRVCGVFRDMLDELRSRLSSVSLEDHAATEEFSWGGGG
;
A
#
# COMPACT_ATOMS: atom_id res chain seq x y z
N MET A 1 -8.38 -7.98 6.00
CA MET A 1 -9.06 -6.94 5.20
C MET A 1 -8.17 -5.71 5.22
N LEU A 2 -7.80 -5.12 4.08
CA LEU A 2 -6.92 -3.94 4.06
C LEU A 2 -7.63 -2.74 4.68
N SER A 3 -6.89 -1.94 5.43
CA SER A 3 -7.37 -0.69 6.00
C SER A 3 -7.70 0.33 4.89
N ASN A 4 -8.62 1.25 5.18
CA ASN A 4 -8.96 2.33 4.25
C ASN A 4 -7.72 3.16 3.83
N PRO A 5 -6.79 3.54 4.74
CA PRO A 5 -5.55 4.19 4.33
C PRO A 5 -4.74 3.41 3.30
N THR A 6 -4.64 2.09 3.43
CA THR A 6 -3.89 1.27 2.47
C THR A 6 -4.54 1.26 1.10
N ARG A 7 -5.87 1.09 1.06
CA ARG A 7 -6.62 1.15 -0.20
C ARG A 7 -6.43 2.49 -0.90
N TYR A 8 -6.57 3.60 -0.17
CA TYR A 8 -6.41 4.93 -0.73
C TYR A 8 -4.96 5.24 -1.12
N GLY A 9 -3.98 4.76 -0.36
CA GLY A 9 -2.56 4.90 -0.69
C GLY A 9 -2.19 4.18 -1.99
N LEU A 10 -2.65 2.94 -2.17
CA LEU A 10 -2.42 2.17 -3.39
C LEU A 10 -3.07 2.81 -4.63
N ILE A 11 -4.28 3.34 -4.48
CA ILE A 11 -4.97 4.07 -5.56
C ILE A 11 -4.21 5.37 -5.88
N ALA A 12 -3.82 6.13 -4.87
CA ALA A 12 -3.04 7.36 -5.04
C ALA A 12 -1.70 7.12 -5.75
N CYS A 13 -1.03 5.99 -5.47
CA CYS A 13 0.22 5.63 -6.13
C CYS A 13 0.08 5.56 -7.65
N ARG A 14 -1.07 5.15 -8.20
CA ARG A 14 -1.29 5.12 -9.67
C ARG A 14 -1.18 6.50 -10.30
N TYR A 15 -1.80 7.51 -9.69
CA TYR A 15 -1.71 8.87 -10.20
C TYR A 15 -0.34 9.51 -9.92
N LEU A 16 0.31 9.12 -8.82
CA LEU A 16 1.68 9.55 -8.52
C LEU A 16 2.72 8.99 -9.49
N VAL A 17 2.49 7.80 -10.07
CA VAL A 17 3.31 7.27 -11.19
C VAL A 17 3.17 8.17 -12.42
N TRP A 18 1.95 8.54 -12.80
CA TRP A 18 1.74 9.51 -13.88
C TRP A 18 2.44 10.85 -13.59
N GLY A 19 2.32 11.35 -12.36
CA GLY A 19 2.99 12.59 -11.93
C GLY A 19 4.52 12.49 -12.04
N TRP A 20 5.10 11.34 -11.70
CA TRP A 20 6.54 11.10 -11.81
C TRP A 20 7.03 11.16 -13.26
N HIS A 21 6.37 10.45 -14.18
CA HIS A 21 6.74 10.45 -15.61
C HIS A 21 6.62 11.83 -16.26
N ASN A 22 5.70 12.67 -15.78
CA ASN A 22 5.48 14.02 -16.30
C ASN A 22 6.24 15.10 -15.51
N ASN A 23 7.04 14.71 -14.52
CA ASN A 23 7.74 15.62 -13.60
C ASN A 23 6.80 16.66 -12.93
N VAL A 24 5.61 16.21 -12.52
CA VAL A 24 4.56 17.01 -11.88
C VAL A 24 4.41 16.59 -10.42
N TRP A 25 4.50 17.57 -9.52
CA TRP A 25 4.13 17.41 -8.11
C TRP A 25 2.61 17.47 -7.96
N LEU A 26 2.02 16.47 -7.32
CA LEU A 26 0.58 16.35 -7.14
C LEU A 26 0.18 16.66 -5.71
N ASN A 27 -0.77 17.58 -5.49
CA ASN A 27 -1.24 17.86 -4.14
C ASN A 27 -2.35 16.89 -3.69
N ALA A 28 -2.57 16.80 -2.37
CA ALA A 28 -3.56 15.87 -1.82
C ALA A 28 -4.99 16.14 -2.33
N PRO A 29 -5.46 17.40 -2.47
CA PRO A 29 -6.74 17.70 -3.12
C PRO A 29 -6.87 17.16 -4.55
N GLU A 30 -5.86 17.34 -5.41
CA GLU A 30 -5.86 16.84 -6.79
C GLU A 30 -5.98 15.32 -6.85
N ILE A 31 -5.19 14.61 -6.02
CA ILE A 31 -5.23 13.14 -5.96
C ILE A 31 -6.59 12.66 -5.44
N ALA A 32 -7.12 13.33 -4.42
CA ALA A 32 -8.41 13.01 -3.83
C ALA A 32 -9.56 13.22 -4.83
N GLU A 33 -9.56 14.33 -5.57
CA GLU A 33 -10.56 14.64 -6.59
C GLU A 33 -10.55 13.60 -7.72
N ARG A 34 -9.36 13.24 -8.23
CA ARG A 34 -9.19 12.25 -9.31
C ARG A 34 -9.90 10.93 -9.00
N TYR A 35 -9.90 10.51 -7.74
CA TYR A 35 -10.47 9.23 -7.30
C TYR A 35 -11.74 9.38 -6.47
N ARG A 36 -12.31 10.59 -6.36
CA ARG A 36 -13.50 10.90 -5.54
C ARG A 36 -13.35 10.43 -4.09
N ILE A 37 -12.16 10.61 -3.52
CA ILE A 37 -11.84 10.27 -2.12
C ILE A 37 -11.88 11.55 -1.30
N ASN A 38 -12.29 11.47 -0.02
CA ASN A 38 -12.15 12.61 0.87
C ASN A 38 -10.67 12.86 1.24
N VAL A 39 -10.18 14.09 1.08
CA VAL A 39 -8.79 14.48 1.40
C VAL A 39 -8.38 14.08 2.82
N ARG A 40 -9.29 14.17 3.80
CA ARG A 40 -9.03 13.76 5.20
C ARG A 40 -8.76 12.27 5.33
N ALA A 41 -9.39 11.45 4.48
CA ALA A 41 -9.19 10.01 4.46
C ALA A 41 -7.90 9.59 3.73
N LEU A 42 -7.49 10.35 2.71
CA LEU A 42 -6.25 10.11 1.95
C LEU A 42 -4.99 10.58 2.70
N SER A 43 -5.07 11.72 3.38
CA SER A 43 -3.92 12.38 4.05
C SER A 43 -3.10 11.47 4.97
N PRO A 44 -3.69 10.58 5.80
CA PRO A 44 -2.93 9.63 6.60
C PRO A 44 -2.06 8.68 5.78
N ALA A 45 -2.53 8.23 4.61
CA ALA A 45 -1.77 7.35 3.74
C ALA A 45 -0.57 8.07 3.13
N LEU A 46 -0.77 9.26 2.56
CA LEU A 46 0.30 10.06 1.96
C LEU A 46 1.40 10.37 2.98
N ARG A 47 1.05 10.75 4.21
CA ARG A 47 2.02 11.01 5.28
C ARG A 47 2.85 9.78 5.63
N ARG A 48 2.23 8.60 5.76
CA ARG A 48 2.96 7.36 6.03
C ARG A 48 3.91 6.99 4.91
N LEU A 49 3.50 7.18 3.66
CA LEU A 49 4.36 6.93 2.50
C LEU A 49 5.54 7.91 2.41
N VAL A 50 5.36 9.17 2.83
CA VAL A 50 6.47 10.12 2.99
C VAL A 50 7.42 9.68 4.09
N MET A 51 6.90 9.30 5.27
CA MET A 51 7.72 8.82 6.39
C MET A 51 8.49 7.54 6.04
N ALA A 52 7.91 6.67 5.21
CA ALA A 52 8.57 5.46 4.70
C ALA A 52 9.60 5.73 3.59
N GLY A 53 9.75 7.00 3.16
CA GLY A 53 10.69 7.37 2.09
C GLY A 53 10.23 6.95 0.70
N ILE A 54 8.98 6.50 0.51
CA ILE A 54 8.41 6.14 -0.79
C ILE A 54 8.00 7.39 -1.57
N LEU A 55 7.51 8.41 -0.85
CA LEU A 55 7.16 9.71 -1.43
C LEU A 55 8.09 10.80 -0.91
N ARG A 56 8.37 11.78 -1.77
CA ARG A 56 8.86 13.10 -1.38
C ARG A 56 7.68 14.03 -1.21
N SER A 57 7.81 14.96 -0.27
CA SER A 57 6.84 16.05 -0.05
C SER A 57 7.58 17.37 -0.22
N GLN A 58 7.06 18.26 -1.05
CA GLN A 58 7.56 19.63 -1.17
C GLN A 58 6.61 20.57 -0.43
N CYS A 59 7.11 21.19 0.64
CA CYS A 59 6.39 22.18 1.43
C CYS A 59 6.90 23.58 1.05
N GLY A 60 6.01 24.45 0.57
CA GLY A 60 6.35 25.79 0.10
C GLY A 60 6.83 25.83 -1.36
N GLY A 61 6.47 26.90 -2.08
CA GLY A 61 6.63 27.04 -3.53
C GLY A 61 5.28 27.18 -4.26
N THR A 62 5.30 27.43 -5.58
CA THR A 62 4.09 27.69 -6.37
C THR A 62 3.19 26.45 -6.54
N ARG A 63 3.74 25.23 -6.37
CA ARG A 63 3.00 23.95 -6.40
C ARG A 63 3.50 23.00 -5.30
N PRO A 64 3.05 23.14 -4.04
CA PRO A 64 3.35 22.16 -3.00
C PRO A 64 2.66 20.83 -3.34
N GLY A 65 3.31 19.69 -3.06
CA GLY A 65 2.74 18.40 -3.42
C GLY A 65 3.61 17.21 -3.08
N PHE A 66 3.23 16.07 -3.63
CA PHE A 66 3.85 14.76 -3.46
C PHE A 66 4.38 14.25 -4.81
N MET A 67 5.47 13.51 -4.75
CA MET A 67 6.08 12.81 -5.89
C MET A 67 6.75 11.52 -5.40
N LEU A 68 6.87 10.50 -6.25
CA LEU A 68 7.67 9.30 -5.92
C LEU A 68 9.13 9.68 -5.64
N SER A 69 9.74 9.03 -4.66
CA SER A 69 11.12 9.32 -4.26
C SER A 69 12.18 8.72 -5.18
N ARG A 70 11.79 7.70 -5.95
CA ARG A 70 12.58 6.89 -6.88
C ARG A 70 11.69 6.39 -8.02
N ALA A 71 12.27 5.71 -9.00
CA ALA A 71 11.56 5.33 -10.22
C ALA A 71 10.41 4.33 -9.91
N PRO A 72 9.24 4.43 -10.58
CA PRO A 72 8.09 3.55 -10.37
C PRO A 72 8.42 2.05 -10.46
N GLU A 73 9.35 1.68 -11.33
CA GLU A 73 9.80 0.30 -11.56
C GLU A 73 10.60 -0.25 -10.38
N GLU A 74 11.19 0.62 -9.57
CA GLU A 74 11.98 0.24 -8.40
C GLU A 74 11.14 0.10 -7.12
N VAL A 75 9.93 0.67 -7.09
CA VAL A 75 9.04 0.64 -5.93
C VAL A 75 8.04 -0.50 -6.08
N THR A 76 8.06 -1.46 -5.15
CA THR A 76 7.13 -2.60 -5.20
C THR A 76 5.81 -2.29 -4.48
N MET A 77 4.72 -2.96 -4.88
CA MET A 77 3.47 -2.94 -4.12
C MET A 77 3.69 -3.40 -2.67
N LEU A 78 4.55 -4.39 -2.44
CA LEU A 78 4.87 -4.87 -1.10
C LEU A 78 5.37 -3.76 -0.18
N GLU A 79 6.20 -2.85 -0.68
CA GLU A 79 6.71 -1.72 0.11
C GLU A 79 5.61 -0.74 0.50
N VAL A 80 4.74 -0.39 -0.45
CA VAL A 80 3.60 0.50 -0.18
C VAL A 80 2.68 -0.12 0.86
N VAL A 81 2.35 -1.41 0.70
CA VAL A 81 1.47 -2.09 1.64
C VAL A 81 2.14 -2.20 3.02
N ARG A 82 3.43 -2.55 3.09
CA ARG A 82 4.18 -2.57 4.37
C ARG A 82 4.24 -1.22 5.05
N ALA A 83 4.37 -0.13 4.30
CA ALA A 83 4.37 1.23 4.85
C ALA A 83 3.01 1.64 5.46
N LEU A 84 1.91 1.07 4.95
CA LEU A 84 0.55 1.47 5.33
C LEU A 84 -0.11 0.53 6.36
N GLU A 85 0.11 -0.78 6.26
CA GLU A 85 -0.40 -1.79 7.18
C GLU A 85 0.62 -2.19 8.26
N GLY A 86 1.90 -1.90 8.05
CA GLY A 86 2.99 -2.42 8.90
C GLY A 86 3.44 -3.82 8.47
N ASN A 87 4.11 -4.52 9.37
CA ASN A 87 4.64 -5.85 9.07
C ASN A 87 3.53 -6.91 9.18
N PHE A 88 3.23 -7.61 8.08
CA PHE A 88 2.25 -8.69 8.03
C PHE A 88 2.71 -9.94 8.75
N ARG A 89 3.04 -9.91 10.04
CA ARG A 89 3.54 -11.08 10.76
C ARG A 89 2.39 -11.90 11.35
N MET A 90 2.53 -13.23 11.28
CA MET A 90 1.70 -14.16 12.04
C MET A 90 2.36 -14.44 13.37
N ASP A 91 1.91 -13.74 14.40
CA ASP A 91 2.35 -13.98 15.76
C ASP A 91 1.43 -15.06 16.37
N CYS A 92 1.80 -16.32 16.19
CA CYS A 92 1.21 -17.50 16.85
C CYS A 92 -0.27 -17.84 16.52
N CYS A 93 -0.57 -19.14 16.63
CA CYS A 93 -1.91 -19.76 16.49
C CYS A 93 -2.97 -19.11 17.39
N ARG A 94 -2.55 -18.54 18.53
CA ARG A 94 -3.45 -17.84 19.46
C ARG A 94 -4.12 -16.60 18.84
N THR A 95 -3.49 -15.98 17.86
CA THR A 95 -4.03 -14.82 17.12
C THR A 95 -5.09 -15.25 16.08
N VAL A 96 -4.98 -16.46 15.55
CA VAL A 96 -5.87 -17.01 14.50
C VAL A 96 -7.03 -17.80 15.10
N LEU A 97 -6.78 -18.51 16.19
CA LEU A 97 -7.74 -19.35 16.90
C LEU A 97 -7.78 -18.90 18.37
N PRO A 98 -8.55 -17.84 18.69
CA PRO A 98 -8.56 -17.25 20.04
C PRO A 98 -9.03 -18.21 21.15
N CYS A 99 -9.56 -19.39 20.79
CA CYS A 99 -10.00 -20.43 21.73
C CYS A 99 -9.02 -21.60 21.89
N VAL A 100 -7.87 -21.61 21.18
CA VAL A 100 -6.89 -22.70 21.25
C VAL A 100 -5.75 -22.29 22.18
N GLN A 101 -5.60 -23.01 23.30
CA GLN A 101 -4.37 -22.97 24.10
C GLN A 101 -3.27 -23.70 23.34
N CYS A 102 -2.49 -22.93 22.60
CA CYS A 102 -1.43 -23.42 21.74
C CYS A 102 -0.08 -23.17 22.44
N SER A 103 0.57 -24.23 22.93
CA SER A 103 1.85 -24.17 23.67
C SER A 103 3.07 -24.50 22.81
N CYS A 104 2.90 -24.69 21.50
CA CYS A 104 4.00 -25.02 20.59
C CYS A 104 4.89 -23.80 20.33
N GLU A 105 6.20 -24.03 20.27
CA GLU A 105 7.14 -23.07 19.69
C GLU A 105 6.70 -22.74 18.26
N THR A 106 6.76 -21.46 17.88
CA THR A 106 6.12 -20.92 16.68
C THR A 106 6.51 -21.68 15.41
N ASP A 107 7.71 -22.24 15.35
CA ASP A 107 8.22 -23.00 14.20
C ASP A 107 7.73 -24.45 14.09
N SER A 108 7.24 -25.06 15.17
CA SER A 108 6.76 -26.45 15.15
C SER A 108 5.24 -26.58 14.92
N CYS A 109 4.49 -25.47 15.00
CA CYS A 109 3.05 -25.46 14.79
C CYS A 109 2.70 -25.65 13.31
N ARG A 110 2.17 -26.81 12.93
CA ARG A 110 1.71 -27.08 11.55
C ARG A 110 0.64 -26.08 11.08
N VAL A 111 -0.28 -25.67 11.96
CA VAL A 111 -1.31 -24.68 11.62
C VAL A 111 -0.67 -23.33 11.30
N CYS A 112 0.25 -22.83 12.14
CA CYS A 112 0.97 -21.60 11.84
C CYS A 112 1.87 -21.71 10.60
N GLY A 113 2.43 -22.89 10.33
CA GLY A 113 3.20 -23.18 9.12
C GLY A 113 2.41 -22.87 7.85
N VAL A 114 1.22 -23.48 7.70
CA VAL A 114 0.37 -23.26 6.51
C VAL A 114 0.09 -21.78 6.26
N PHE A 115 -0.27 -21.04 7.30
CA PHE A 115 -0.56 -19.62 7.13
C PHE A 115 0.69 -18.76 6.91
N ARG A 116 1.85 -19.12 7.47
CA ARG A 116 3.12 -18.47 7.13
C ARG A 116 3.43 -18.64 5.66
N ASP A 117 3.32 -19.87 5.15
CA ASP A 117 3.57 -20.20 3.75
C ASP A 117 2.65 -19.37 2.84
N MET A 118 1.36 -19.27 3.17
CA MET A 118 0.40 -18.41 2.44
C MET A 118 0.78 -16.93 2.47
N LEU A 119 1.26 -16.41 3.61
CA LEU A 119 1.71 -15.02 3.70
C LEU A 119 3.02 -14.79 2.95
N ASP A 120 3.91 -15.76 2.92
CA ASP A 120 5.15 -15.70 2.15
C ASP A 120 4.88 -15.71 0.65
N GLU A 121 3.92 -16.51 0.20
CA GLU A 121 3.45 -16.49 -1.19
C GLU A 121 2.82 -15.13 -1.54
N LEU A 122 1.95 -14.59 -0.68
CA LEU A 122 1.36 -13.26 -0.87
C LEU A 122 2.44 -12.17 -0.92
N ARG A 123 3.43 -12.21 -0.02
CA ARG A 123 4.55 -11.27 -0.01
C ARG A 123 5.39 -11.38 -1.28
N SER A 124 5.70 -12.61 -1.69
CA SER A 124 6.42 -12.88 -2.93
C SER A 124 5.68 -12.27 -4.12
N ARG A 125 4.37 -12.47 -4.20
CA ARG A 125 3.55 -11.88 -5.27
C ARG A 125 3.57 -10.35 -5.23
N LEU A 126 3.34 -9.74 -4.07
CA LEU A 126 3.38 -8.27 -3.93
C LEU A 126 4.77 -7.68 -4.21
N SER A 127 5.85 -8.43 -3.94
CA SER A 127 7.22 -7.99 -4.25
C SER A 127 7.54 -8.07 -5.74
N SER A 128 6.84 -8.92 -6.49
CA SER A 128 7.02 -9.09 -7.93
C SER A 128 6.29 -8.04 -8.79
N VAL A 129 5.49 -7.16 -8.17
CA VAL A 129 4.69 -6.15 -8.87
C VAL A 129 5.22 -4.77 -8.50
N SER A 130 5.77 -4.05 -9.47
CA SER A 130 6.21 -2.66 -9.30
C SER A 130 5.03 -1.69 -9.31
N LEU A 131 5.26 -0.43 -8.93
CA LEU A 131 4.25 0.62 -9.07
C LEU A 131 3.98 0.95 -10.54
N GLU A 132 4.98 0.78 -11.42
CA GLU A 132 4.81 0.89 -12.87
C GLU A 132 3.78 -0.14 -13.37
N ASP A 133 3.98 -1.42 -13.03
CA ASP A 133 3.07 -2.52 -13.41
C ASP A 133 1.65 -2.29 -12.87
N HIS A 134 1.56 -1.86 -11.61
CA HIS A 134 0.29 -1.54 -10.95
C HIS A 134 -0.43 -0.37 -11.62
N ALA A 135 0.30 0.64 -12.11
CA ALA A 135 -0.28 1.77 -12.81
C ALA A 135 -0.76 1.40 -14.23
N ALA A 136 -0.02 0.54 -14.92
CA ALA A 136 -0.26 0.10 -16.30
C ALA A 136 -1.49 -0.81 -16.44
N THR A 137 -1.90 -1.50 -15.38
CA THR A 137 -3.10 -2.36 -15.41
C THR A 137 -4.36 -1.50 -15.56
N GLU A 138 -5.14 -1.68 -16.63
CA GLU A 138 -6.28 -0.84 -17.02
C GLU A 138 -7.24 -0.44 -15.87
N GLU A 139 -7.92 0.70 -16.02
CA GLU A 139 -8.95 1.17 -15.09
C GLU A 139 -10.04 0.10 -14.92
N PHE A 140 -10.05 -0.59 -13.78
CA PHE A 140 -11.17 -1.43 -13.39
C PHE A 140 -12.39 -0.51 -13.19
N SER A 141 -13.22 -0.40 -14.22
CA SER A 141 -14.47 0.34 -14.19
C SER A 141 -15.29 -0.18 -13.02
N TRP A 142 -15.54 0.65 -12.02
CA TRP A 142 -16.55 0.35 -11.03
C TRP A 142 -17.89 0.37 -11.75
N GLY A 143 -18.35 -0.81 -12.18
CA GLY A 143 -19.72 -1.01 -12.62
C GLY A 143 -20.63 -0.66 -11.46
N GLY A 144 -21.24 0.52 -11.52
CA GLY A 144 -22.40 0.83 -10.70
C GLY A 144 -23.51 -0.13 -11.07
N GLY A 145 -23.95 -0.93 -10.11
CA GLY A 145 -25.28 -1.50 -10.08
C GLY A 145 -25.83 -1.18 -8.69
N GLY A 146 -27.05 -0.72 -8.50
CA GLY A 146 -28.21 -0.49 -9.36
C GLY A 146 -29.31 -0.07 -8.39
#